data_AF-A0A5E4JYS1-F1
#
_entry.id   AF-A0A5E4JYS1-F1
#
_cell.length_a   1.000
_cell.length_b   1.000
_cell.length_c   1.000
_cell.angle_alpha   90.00
_cell.angle_beta   90.00
_cell.angle_gamma   90.00
#
_symmetry.space_group_name_H-M   'P 1'
#
loop_
_entity.id
_entity.type
_entity.pdbx_description
1 polymer ?
#
loop_
_entity_poly.entity_id
_entity_poly.type
_entity_poly.pdbx_seq_one_letter_code
_entity_poly.pdbx_strand_id
1 'polypeptide(L)'
;MVKTLLNKIGKVAKKLILPVMIAGTLGAASGCGDFCPDNYSGSSSSSSSSSSSSSSSSSSSSAPSKITIQGRLQDNESRLDQPGIVKIYDSSTNVLTNFGANGNFNVQLPATNNLILQARITNGLDSYVRTIGNINGQTGTNLGYVRAVPKPNFGSVTKGQFMQYMGEINIKTYLIADDGKERGLLKWDLENGLNKIKIFRNNGVNGSFSDEQIGIISNKIKDSLDIEKFVNGKSLDSDIELVNGSPSGLESGCIYVLPNVNLIESGQTTFIPFSRVINGAKIELDPDCVRYDNPTTTHEFGHAFIASGGEAITLGENKTIMNAYTTTLTNPGVADEKAGKIVYEETYKPGERLDDILGIGFYK
;
A
#
# COMPACT_ATOMS: atom_id res chain seq x y z
N MET A 1 -53.92 25.23 -1.21
CA MET A 1 -53.26 24.16 -1.99
C MET A 1 -52.05 23.72 -1.18
N VAL A 2 -51.95 22.59 -0.48
CA VAL A 2 -52.72 21.32 -0.43
C VAL A 2 -52.83 20.60 -1.77
N LYS A 3 -51.84 19.73 -2.02
CA LYS A 3 -51.76 18.52 -2.87
C LYS A 3 -50.25 18.21 -3.05
N THR A 4 -49.71 17.02 -2.81
CA THR A 4 -50.29 15.73 -2.39
C THR A 4 -49.27 14.92 -1.58
N LEU A 5 -49.74 14.21 -0.55
CA LEU A 5 -48.99 13.27 0.28
C LEU A 5 -49.23 11.83 -0.23
N LEU A 6 -48.20 10.95 -0.20
CA LEU A 6 -48.13 9.47 -0.44
C LEU A 6 -46.84 9.20 -1.25
N ASN A 7 -45.93 8.26 -0.93
CA ASN A 7 -46.03 6.97 -0.24
C ASN A 7 -44.72 6.60 0.48
N LYS A 8 -44.79 6.05 1.72
CA LYS A 8 -44.24 4.71 2.06
C LYS A 8 -44.58 4.28 3.50
N ILE A 9 -45.59 3.43 3.57
CA ILE A 9 -45.87 2.50 4.68
C ILE A 9 -44.75 1.42 4.67
N GLY A 10 -44.30 0.80 5.76
CA GLY A 10 -44.57 1.03 7.19
C GLY A 10 -44.01 -0.10 8.08
N LYS A 11 -44.12 0.08 9.41
CA LYS A 11 -44.11 -0.91 10.53
C LYS A 11 -43.13 -2.11 10.45
N VAL A 12 -42.07 -2.20 11.27
CA VAL A 12 -42.02 -2.41 12.75
C VAL A 12 -42.25 -3.86 13.21
N ALA A 13 -41.28 -4.33 13.99
CA ALA A 13 -41.28 -5.44 14.97
C ALA A 13 -41.06 -6.90 14.51
N LYS A 14 -39.92 -7.46 14.96
CA LYS A 14 -39.92 -8.49 16.01
C LYS A 14 -38.75 -8.29 16.98
N LYS A 15 -39.03 -8.34 18.29
CA LYS A 15 -38.06 -8.31 19.41
C LYS A 15 -37.73 -9.73 19.88
N LEU A 16 -36.50 -9.95 20.37
CA LEU A 16 -36.10 -10.63 21.62
C LEU A 16 -34.57 -10.36 21.81
N ILE A 17 -33.89 -10.22 22.98
CA ILE A 17 -34.16 -10.44 24.42
C ILE A 17 -34.09 -11.92 24.82
N LEU A 18 -33.20 -12.42 25.69
CA LEU A 18 -32.07 -11.84 26.44
C LEU A 18 -30.89 -12.89 26.50
N PRO A 19 -30.00 -13.05 27.52
CA PRO A 19 -28.58 -13.29 27.25
C PRO A 19 -28.07 -14.68 27.69
N VAL A 20 -26.81 -15.01 27.37
CA VAL A 20 -26.05 -16.06 28.06
C VAL A 20 -24.61 -15.61 28.30
N MET A 21 -24.19 -15.55 29.57
CA MET A 21 -22.77 -15.60 29.94
C MET A 21 -22.36 -17.06 30.12
N ILE A 22 -21.19 -17.44 29.59
CA ILE A 22 -20.42 -18.59 30.09
C ILE A 22 -18.95 -18.17 30.19
N ALA A 23 -18.40 -18.29 31.39
CA ALA A 23 -16.96 -18.36 31.62
C ALA A 23 -16.58 -19.84 31.79
N GLY A 24 -15.40 -20.27 31.31
CA GLY A 24 -14.97 -21.66 31.48
C GLY A 24 -13.74 -22.10 30.70
N THR A 25 -12.57 -21.93 31.33
CA THR A 25 -11.45 -22.92 31.41
C THR A 25 -11.02 -23.77 30.20
N LEU A 26 -9.71 -23.65 29.89
CA LEU A 26 -8.71 -24.73 29.80
C LEU A 26 -9.17 -26.15 29.36
N GLY A 27 -8.62 -26.61 28.24
CA GLY A 27 -8.58 -28.03 27.84
C GLY A 27 -7.48 -28.26 26.82
N ALA A 28 -6.45 -29.03 27.19
CA ALA A 28 -5.32 -29.39 26.32
C ALA A 28 -5.48 -30.81 25.74
N ALA A 29 -4.56 -31.19 24.84
CA ALA A 29 -4.33 -32.55 24.33
C ALA A 29 -5.44 -33.09 23.38
N SER A 30 -5.22 -34.09 22.52
CA SER A 30 -4.03 -34.68 21.87
C SER A 30 -4.49 -35.81 20.94
N GLY A 31 -3.69 -36.19 19.94
CA GLY A 31 -3.93 -37.36 19.07
C GLY A 31 -4.19 -36.94 17.62
N CYS A 32 -3.41 -37.31 16.61
CA CYS A 32 -2.80 -38.60 16.25
C CYS A 32 -3.84 -39.67 15.89
N GLY A 33 -3.81 -40.12 14.63
CA GLY A 33 -4.74 -41.09 14.07
C GLY A 33 -4.59 -41.26 12.57
N ASP A 34 -3.46 -41.84 12.13
CA ASP A 34 -3.36 -42.46 10.80
C ASP A 34 -4.42 -43.55 10.64
N PHE A 35 -5.05 -43.66 9.47
CA PHE A 35 -5.59 -44.95 8.97
C PHE A 35 -5.90 -44.90 7.45
N CYS A 36 -4.99 -45.45 6.65
CA CYS A 36 -5.32 -46.27 5.47
C CYS A 36 -5.06 -47.73 5.89
N PRO A 37 -5.82 -48.74 5.41
CA PRO A 37 -5.78 -49.19 4.01
C PRO A 37 -7.20 -49.54 3.48
N ASP A 38 -7.47 -50.23 2.36
CA ASP A 38 -6.65 -51.12 1.53
C ASP A 38 -7.19 -51.26 0.08
N ASN A 39 -6.46 -52.02 -0.73
CA ASN A 39 -6.76 -52.41 -2.10
C ASN A 39 -8.08 -53.18 -2.26
N TYR A 40 -8.70 -53.09 -3.44
CA TYR A 40 -9.37 -54.26 -4.03
C TYR A 40 -9.19 -54.32 -5.54
N SER A 41 -8.72 -55.48 -6.01
CA SER A 41 -8.52 -55.82 -7.41
C SER A 41 -9.78 -56.43 -8.04
N GLY A 42 -10.04 -56.13 -9.32
CA GLY A 42 -11.14 -56.72 -10.09
C GLY A 42 -10.81 -56.82 -11.58
N SER A 43 -10.35 -57.99 -12.00
CA SER A 43 -10.08 -58.31 -13.41
C SER A 43 -11.26 -59.04 -14.03
N SER A 44 -11.69 -58.62 -15.22
CA SER A 44 -12.54 -59.43 -16.10
C SER A 44 -12.20 -59.17 -17.58
N SER A 45 -12.16 -60.24 -18.36
CA SER A 45 -11.58 -60.31 -19.71
C SER A 45 -12.63 -60.33 -20.83
N SER A 46 -12.15 -60.49 -22.08
CA SER A 46 -12.90 -60.59 -23.36
C SER A 46 -13.31 -59.25 -23.99
N SER A 47 -13.29 -59.06 -25.32
CA SER A 47 -12.87 -59.95 -26.42
C SER A 47 -12.36 -59.15 -27.64
N SER A 48 -11.60 -59.82 -28.51
CA SER A 48 -10.99 -59.29 -29.73
C SER A 48 -11.98 -58.88 -30.83
N SER A 49 -11.67 -57.80 -31.55
CA SER A 49 -11.93 -57.71 -33.00
C SER A 49 -10.84 -56.87 -33.68
N SER A 50 -10.26 -57.41 -34.74
CA SER A 50 -9.18 -56.80 -35.51
C SER A 50 -9.72 -55.95 -36.66
N SER A 51 -9.29 -54.70 -36.76
CA SER A 51 -9.41 -53.92 -37.99
C SER A 51 -8.13 -53.10 -38.21
N SER A 52 -7.36 -53.54 -39.21
CA SER A 52 -6.14 -52.86 -39.65
C SER A 52 -6.49 -51.60 -40.44
N SER A 53 -6.21 -50.43 -39.87
CA SER A 53 -6.13 -49.17 -40.61
C SER A 53 -4.80 -48.48 -40.30
N SER A 54 -4.03 -48.23 -41.35
CA SER A 54 -2.72 -47.59 -41.29
C SER A 54 -2.89 -46.08 -41.04
N SER A 55 -3.07 -45.69 -39.78
CA SER A 55 -2.96 -44.29 -39.38
C SER A 55 -1.48 -43.91 -39.33
N SER A 56 -1.07 -43.09 -40.30
CA SER A 56 0.20 -42.37 -40.22
C SER A 56 0.20 -41.55 -38.93
N SER A 57 1.02 -41.96 -37.95
CA SER A 57 1.24 -41.21 -36.73
C SER A 57 2.05 -39.96 -37.05
N SER A 58 1.39 -38.94 -37.59
CA SER A 58 1.87 -37.57 -37.50
C SER A 58 1.97 -37.26 -36.02
N SER A 59 3.20 -37.35 -35.48
CA SER A 59 3.54 -36.81 -34.18
C SER A 59 3.35 -35.30 -34.26
N SER A 60 2.13 -34.84 -34.00
CA SER A 60 1.86 -33.45 -33.68
C SER A 60 2.58 -33.17 -32.37
N SER A 61 3.84 -32.76 -32.47
CA SER A 61 4.51 -32.01 -31.43
C SER A 61 3.70 -30.73 -31.25
N SER A 62 2.67 -30.80 -30.41
CA SER A 62 1.91 -29.65 -29.96
C SER A 62 2.92 -28.67 -29.40
N ALA A 63 3.20 -27.61 -30.17
CA ALA A 63 4.21 -26.63 -29.79
C ALA A 63 3.88 -26.18 -28.35
N PRO A 64 4.88 -26.12 -27.45
CA PRO A 64 4.63 -25.82 -26.05
C PRO A 64 3.80 -24.55 -25.97
N SER A 65 2.68 -24.62 -25.25
CA SER A 65 1.73 -23.52 -25.15
C SER A 65 2.48 -22.24 -24.80
N LYS A 66 2.32 -21.21 -25.63
CA LYS A 66 2.97 -19.91 -25.41
C LYS A 66 2.00 -18.96 -24.76
N ILE A 67 2.53 -18.16 -23.86
CA ILE A 67 1.87 -17.02 -23.23
C ILE A 67 2.49 -15.75 -23.78
N THR A 68 1.69 -14.69 -23.87
CA THR A 68 2.15 -13.36 -24.24
C THR A 68 2.05 -12.48 -23.01
N ILE A 69 3.16 -11.86 -22.63
CA ILE A 69 3.21 -10.83 -21.59
C ILE A 69 3.45 -9.48 -22.28
N GLN A 70 2.57 -8.51 -22.06
CA GLN A 70 2.66 -7.18 -22.64
C GLN A 70 2.39 -6.07 -21.61
N GLY A 71 2.91 -4.87 -21.85
CA GLY A 71 2.71 -3.71 -20.99
C GLY A 71 3.51 -2.49 -21.44
N ARG A 72 3.42 -1.42 -20.64
CA ARG A 72 4.06 -0.13 -20.89
C ARG A 72 4.95 0.24 -19.70
N LEU A 73 6.26 0.38 -19.93
CA LEU A 73 7.18 0.90 -18.92
C LEU A 73 7.06 2.42 -18.89
N GLN A 74 6.65 2.97 -17.76
CA GLN A 74 6.43 4.40 -17.58
C GLN A 74 7.23 4.97 -16.41
N ASP A 75 7.58 6.25 -16.52
CA ASP A 75 7.93 7.05 -15.36
C ASP A 75 6.66 7.30 -14.52
N ASN A 76 6.74 7.03 -13.22
CA ASN A 76 5.69 7.33 -12.25
C ASN A 76 5.30 8.82 -12.22
N GLU A 77 6.27 9.72 -12.37
CA GLU A 77 6.08 11.17 -12.16
C GLU A 77 5.49 11.83 -13.41
N SER A 78 6.15 11.73 -14.56
CA SER A 78 5.63 12.30 -15.82
C SER A 78 4.50 11.49 -16.46
N ARG A 79 4.28 10.22 -16.04
CA ARG A 79 3.33 9.27 -16.64
C ARG A 79 3.60 8.99 -18.13
N LEU A 80 4.78 9.33 -18.63
CA LEU A 80 5.23 9.09 -20.00
C LEU A 80 5.86 7.70 -20.15
N ASP A 81 5.79 7.14 -21.36
CA ASP A 81 6.47 5.89 -21.73
C ASP A 81 7.99 6.11 -21.79
N GLN A 82 8.76 5.23 -21.16
CA GLN A 82 10.20 5.43 -20.95
C GLN A 82 11.05 4.22 -21.42
N PRO A 83 12.20 4.44 -22.08
CA PRO A 83 13.09 3.36 -22.45
C PRO A 83 13.79 2.76 -21.22
N GLY A 84 13.89 1.43 -21.20
CA GLY A 84 14.44 0.72 -20.05
C GLY A 84 14.70 -0.75 -20.32
N ILE A 85 14.89 -1.50 -19.24
CA ILE A 85 15.18 -2.94 -19.26
C ILE A 85 14.04 -3.67 -18.56
N VAL A 86 13.52 -4.72 -19.21
CA VAL A 86 12.54 -5.64 -18.65
C VAL A 86 13.16 -7.04 -18.56
N LYS A 87 13.04 -7.65 -17.37
CA LYS A 87 13.42 -9.03 -17.08
C LYS A 87 12.19 -9.80 -16.64
N ILE A 88 12.09 -11.06 -17.04
CA ILE A 88 11.04 -11.96 -16.57
C ILE A 88 11.68 -13.24 -16.06
N TYR A 89 11.20 -13.70 -14.90
CA TYR A 89 11.67 -14.86 -14.18
C TYR A 89 10.53 -15.85 -13.95
N ASP A 90 10.87 -17.13 -13.79
CA ASP A 90 9.94 -18.12 -13.26
C ASP A 90 9.77 -17.97 -11.72
N SER A 91 8.89 -18.79 -11.14
CA SER A 91 8.65 -18.83 -9.69
C SER A 91 9.86 -19.30 -8.87
N SER A 92 10.87 -19.87 -9.51
CA SER A 92 12.13 -20.32 -8.92
C SER A 92 13.25 -19.28 -9.09
N THR A 93 12.91 -18.07 -9.56
CA THR A 93 13.82 -16.94 -9.84
C THR A 93 14.83 -17.18 -10.97
N ASN A 94 14.63 -18.17 -11.83
CA ASN A 94 15.44 -18.33 -13.05
C ASN A 94 15.03 -17.28 -14.09
N VAL A 95 16.00 -16.63 -14.73
CA VAL A 95 15.72 -15.67 -15.83
C VAL A 95 15.20 -16.42 -17.05
N LEU A 96 13.96 -16.14 -17.45
CA LEU A 96 13.36 -16.63 -18.69
C LEU A 96 13.67 -15.72 -19.89
N THR A 97 13.73 -14.40 -19.65
CA THR A 97 14.13 -13.42 -20.67
C THR A 97 14.60 -12.11 -20.05
N ASN A 98 15.39 -11.35 -20.79
CA ASN A 98 15.88 -10.02 -20.46
C ASN A 98 16.03 -9.22 -21.77
N PHE A 99 15.36 -8.07 -21.88
CA PHE A 99 15.35 -7.28 -23.11
C PHE A 99 15.16 -5.78 -22.85
N GLY A 100 15.54 -4.96 -23.82
CA GLY A 100 15.27 -3.52 -23.81
C GLY A 100 13.84 -3.22 -24.25
N ALA A 101 13.12 -2.40 -23.50
CA ALA A 101 11.80 -1.89 -23.84
C ALA A 101 11.90 -0.41 -24.23
N ASN A 102 11.27 0.00 -25.32
CA ASN A 102 11.20 1.41 -25.75
C ASN A 102 9.92 2.06 -25.18
N GLY A 103 9.70 1.95 -23.87
CA GLY A 103 8.46 2.35 -23.20
C GLY A 103 7.28 1.39 -23.41
N ASN A 104 7.28 0.59 -24.47
CA ASN A 104 6.33 -0.49 -24.72
C ASN A 104 7.06 -1.84 -24.77
N PHE A 105 6.44 -2.91 -24.26
CA PHE A 105 6.96 -4.26 -24.37
C PHE A 105 5.87 -5.29 -24.68
N ASN A 106 6.28 -6.32 -25.43
CA ASN A 106 5.48 -7.49 -25.78
C ASN A 106 6.44 -8.66 -25.98
N VAL A 107 6.28 -9.75 -25.23
CA VAL A 107 7.16 -10.91 -25.30
C VAL A 107 6.36 -12.21 -25.19
N GLN A 108 6.72 -13.19 -26.01
CA GLN A 108 6.18 -14.55 -25.93
C GLN A 108 7.12 -15.44 -25.12
N LEU A 109 6.55 -16.20 -24.19
CA LEU A 109 7.27 -17.13 -23.31
C LEU A 109 6.57 -18.49 -23.29
N PRO A 110 7.25 -19.58 -22.86
CA PRO A 110 6.57 -20.83 -22.51
C PRO A 110 5.52 -20.57 -21.42
N ALA A 111 4.37 -21.24 -21.51
CA ALA A 111 3.32 -21.14 -20.50
C ALA A 111 3.84 -21.63 -19.15
N THR A 112 3.77 -20.74 -18.16
CA THR A 112 4.12 -21.03 -16.77
C THR A 112 3.33 -20.11 -15.85
N ASN A 113 3.12 -20.57 -14.62
CA ASN A 113 2.36 -19.86 -13.59
C ASN A 113 3.31 -19.12 -12.64
N ASN A 114 2.79 -18.13 -11.92
CA ASN A 114 3.55 -17.36 -10.93
C ASN A 114 4.85 -16.73 -11.48
N LEU A 115 4.79 -16.17 -12.69
CA LEU A 115 5.88 -15.38 -13.25
C LEU A 115 6.17 -14.15 -12.39
N ILE A 116 7.42 -13.71 -12.44
CA ILE A 116 7.89 -12.47 -11.81
C ILE A 116 8.46 -11.58 -12.92
N LEU A 117 7.92 -10.37 -13.09
CA LEU A 117 8.49 -9.35 -13.97
C LEU A 117 9.26 -8.32 -13.14
N GLN A 118 10.40 -7.88 -13.66
CA GLN A 118 11.12 -6.71 -13.19
C GLN A 118 11.33 -5.72 -14.33
N ALA A 119 11.07 -4.44 -14.08
CA ALA A 119 11.38 -3.37 -15.03
C ALA A 119 12.11 -2.21 -14.36
N ARG A 120 13.01 -1.57 -15.10
CA ARG A 120 13.65 -0.30 -14.70
C ARG A 120 13.87 0.60 -15.91
N ILE A 121 13.73 1.91 -15.72
CA ILE A 121 14.10 2.93 -16.70
C ILE A 121 15.62 3.08 -16.67
N THR A 122 16.24 3.24 -17.84
CA THR A 122 17.71 3.36 -17.96
C THR A 122 18.17 4.51 -18.86
N ASN A 123 17.25 5.26 -19.47
CA ASN A 123 17.59 6.34 -20.41
C ASN A 123 17.66 7.70 -19.70
N GLY A 124 18.82 8.08 -19.17
CA GLY A 124 19.06 9.36 -18.48
C GLY A 124 18.35 9.55 -17.13
N LEU A 125 17.31 8.75 -16.88
CA LEU A 125 16.46 8.76 -15.69
C LEU A 125 16.49 7.36 -15.05
N ASP A 126 17.58 7.00 -14.38
CA ASP A 126 17.74 5.69 -13.72
C ASP A 126 16.69 5.53 -12.62
N SER A 127 15.88 4.45 -12.65
CA SER A 127 14.77 4.23 -11.72
C SER A 127 15.08 3.16 -10.66
N TYR A 128 14.23 3.08 -9.64
CA TYR A 128 14.08 1.85 -8.87
C TYR A 128 13.52 0.73 -9.76
N VAL A 129 13.76 -0.54 -9.40
CA VAL A 129 13.23 -1.68 -10.16
C VAL A 129 11.80 -1.93 -9.68
N ARG A 130 10.83 -1.79 -10.58
CA ARG A 130 9.45 -2.22 -10.34
C ARG A 130 9.38 -3.74 -10.49
N THR A 131 9.13 -4.47 -9.41
CA THR A 131 8.83 -5.91 -9.45
C THR A 131 7.32 -6.15 -9.44
N ILE A 132 6.83 -7.06 -10.29
CA ILE A 132 5.44 -7.55 -10.29
C ILE A 132 5.50 -9.07 -10.21
N GLY A 133 5.12 -9.64 -9.06
CA GLY A 133 5.06 -11.09 -8.84
C GLY A 133 3.68 -11.69 -9.13
N ASN A 134 3.60 -13.03 -9.06
CA ASN A 134 2.37 -13.82 -9.23
C ASN A 134 1.61 -13.55 -10.54
N ILE A 135 2.34 -13.25 -11.61
CA ILE A 135 1.77 -13.09 -12.95
C ILE A 135 1.41 -14.50 -13.45
N ASN A 136 0.12 -14.83 -13.43
CA ASN A 136 -0.37 -16.07 -14.02
C ASN A 136 -0.40 -15.93 -15.54
N GLY A 137 0.45 -16.71 -16.21
CA GLY A 137 0.56 -16.72 -17.66
C GLY A 137 -0.68 -17.28 -18.33
N GLN A 138 -1.66 -16.41 -18.60
CA GLN A 138 -2.74 -16.68 -19.55
C GLN A 138 -2.40 -16.06 -20.91
N THR A 139 -3.01 -16.58 -21.97
CA THR A 139 -2.85 -16.06 -23.33
C THR A 139 -3.29 -14.58 -23.38
N GLY A 140 -2.36 -13.67 -23.70
CA GLY A 140 -2.64 -12.24 -23.79
C GLY A 140 -2.62 -11.49 -22.45
N THR A 141 -1.81 -11.91 -21.48
CA THR A 141 -1.65 -11.22 -20.19
C THR A 141 -1.10 -9.81 -20.39
N ASN A 142 -1.96 -8.81 -20.19
CA ASN A 142 -1.62 -7.40 -20.27
C ASN A 142 -1.48 -6.80 -18.86
N LEU A 143 -0.29 -6.30 -18.53
CA LEU A 143 0.02 -5.70 -17.23
C LEU A 143 -0.35 -4.21 -17.17
N GLY A 144 -0.81 -3.62 -18.28
CA GLY A 144 -1.10 -2.19 -18.36
C GLY A 144 0.17 -1.35 -18.19
N TYR A 145 0.20 -0.53 -17.15
CA TYR A 145 1.32 0.33 -16.82
C TYR A 145 2.24 -0.33 -15.79
N VAL A 146 3.50 -0.52 -16.14
CA VAL A 146 4.58 -0.87 -15.21
C VAL A 146 5.31 0.43 -14.91
N ARG A 147 4.86 1.15 -13.87
CA ARG A 147 5.47 2.40 -13.45
C ARG A 147 6.68 2.12 -12.57
N ALA A 148 7.81 2.72 -12.93
CA ALA A 148 9.01 2.70 -12.14
C ALA A 148 9.26 4.10 -11.60
N VAL A 149 9.52 4.20 -10.30
CA VAL A 149 9.81 5.50 -9.66
C VAL A 149 11.24 5.91 -9.99
N PRO A 150 11.46 7.09 -10.59
CA PRO A 150 12.80 7.62 -10.83
C PRO A 150 13.61 7.67 -9.54
N LYS A 151 14.92 7.38 -9.62
CA LYS A 151 15.78 7.62 -8.45
C LYS A 151 15.80 9.12 -8.13
N PRO A 152 15.86 9.48 -6.84
CA PRO A 152 15.96 10.87 -6.43
C PRO A 152 17.17 11.56 -7.06
N ASN A 153 16.93 12.57 -7.90
CA ASN A 153 17.97 13.49 -8.36
C ASN A 153 18.16 14.63 -7.33
N PHE A 154 18.67 14.28 -6.14
CA PHE A 154 18.69 15.17 -4.96
C PHE A 154 20.10 15.58 -4.49
N GLY A 155 21.09 15.46 -5.37
CA GLY A 155 22.49 15.72 -5.04
C GLY A 155 23.05 14.71 -4.02
N SER A 156 22.93 15.01 -2.73
CA SER A 156 23.62 14.29 -1.64
C SER A 156 22.88 13.12 -1.01
N VAL A 157 21.61 12.86 -1.32
CA VAL A 157 20.90 11.67 -0.81
C VAL A 157 21.23 10.46 -1.67
N THR A 158 22.01 9.53 -1.13
CA THR A 158 22.37 8.30 -1.85
C THR A 158 21.20 7.32 -1.93
N LYS A 159 21.25 6.38 -2.88
CA LYS A 159 20.29 5.26 -2.98
C LYS A 159 20.16 4.51 -1.65
N GLY A 160 21.28 4.25 -0.97
CA GLY A 160 21.30 3.53 0.31
C GLY A 160 20.58 4.27 1.43
N GLN A 161 20.80 5.59 1.55
CA GLN A 161 20.10 6.41 2.55
C GLN A 161 18.59 6.48 2.29
N PHE A 162 18.16 6.66 1.05
CA PHE A 162 16.72 6.66 0.74
C PHE A 162 16.07 5.27 0.95
N MET A 163 16.80 4.19 0.68
CA MET A 163 16.35 2.83 1.02
C MET A 163 16.18 2.65 2.53
N GLN A 164 17.13 3.12 3.33
CA GLN A 164 17.07 3.02 4.79
C GLN A 164 15.91 3.86 5.35
N TYR A 165 15.78 5.10 4.89
CA TYR A 165 14.65 5.99 5.17
C TYR A 165 13.29 5.34 4.90
N MET A 166 13.06 4.78 3.71
CA MET A 166 11.80 4.10 3.38
C MET A 166 11.53 2.89 4.29
N GLY A 167 12.59 2.20 4.74
CA GLY A 167 12.50 1.15 5.75
C GLY A 167 12.12 1.68 7.13
N GLU A 168 12.69 2.81 7.56
CA GLU A 168 12.43 3.45 8.85
C GLU A 168 11.01 4.02 8.95
N ILE A 169 10.53 4.75 7.94
CA ILE A 169 9.25 5.47 8.02
C ILE A 169 8.04 4.64 7.58
N ASN A 170 8.14 3.91 6.46
CA ASN A 170 6.94 3.31 5.83
C ASN A 170 6.73 1.84 6.19
N ILE A 171 7.75 1.16 6.70
CA ILE A 171 7.69 -0.29 6.96
C ILE A 171 7.94 -0.58 8.43
N LYS A 172 7.09 -1.43 8.99
CA LYS A 172 7.08 -1.71 10.42
C LYS A 172 7.76 -3.04 10.70
N THR A 173 8.92 -2.96 11.33
CA THR A 173 9.73 -4.08 11.87
C THR A 173 8.93 -5.13 12.64
N TYR A 174 7.81 -4.73 13.26
CA TYR A 174 6.96 -5.56 14.11
C TYR A 174 5.97 -6.51 13.38
N LEU A 175 5.86 -6.44 12.05
CA LEU A 175 5.04 -7.39 11.27
C LEU A 175 5.94 -8.32 10.46
N ILE A 176 6.43 -9.37 11.11
CA ILE A 176 7.26 -10.39 10.47
C ILE A 176 6.37 -11.43 9.75
N ALA A 177 6.75 -11.82 8.55
CA ALA A 177 6.12 -12.88 7.77
C ALA A 177 6.64 -14.26 8.15
N ASP A 178 5.97 -15.30 7.67
CA ASP A 178 6.32 -16.70 7.92
C ASP A 178 7.70 -17.10 7.35
N ASP A 179 8.30 -16.24 6.51
CA ASP A 179 9.68 -16.35 6.00
C ASP A 179 10.74 -15.59 6.85
N GLY A 180 10.34 -15.01 7.98
CA GLY A 180 11.21 -14.26 8.88
C GLY A 180 11.48 -12.80 8.49
N LYS A 181 10.73 -12.21 7.54
CA LYS A 181 10.97 -10.84 7.04
C LYS A 181 9.78 -9.88 7.21
N GLU A 182 10.04 -8.59 7.22
CA GLU A 182 9.05 -7.53 7.44
C GLU A 182 7.97 -7.42 6.34
N ARG A 183 6.74 -7.10 6.73
CA ARG A 183 5.52 -7.14 5.89
C ARG A 183 5.07 -5.78 5.33
N GLY A 184 5.85 -5.24 4.41
CA GLY A 184 5.37 -4.49 3.25
C GLY A 184 4.85 -3.05 3.43
N LEU A 185 4.66 -2.38 2.30
CA LEU A 185 4.28 -0.97 2.13
C LEU A 185 2.94 -0.65 2.83
N LEU A 186 2.94 0.39 3.66
CA LEU A 186 1.73 0.95 4.27
C LEU A 186 1.30 2.20 3.51
N LYS A 187 0.04 2.24 3.07
CA LYS A 187 -0.56 3.38 2.35
C LYS A 187 -2.02 3.57 2.73
N TRP A 188 -2.54 4.79 2.52
CA TRP A 188 -3.97 4.97 2.34
C TRP A 188 -4.39 4.54 0.94
N ASP A 189 -5.59 3.99 0.83
CA ASP A 189 -6.37 4.13 -0.41
C ASP A 189 -7.02 5.52 -0.36
N LEU A 190 -6.51 6.50 -1.09
CA LEU A 190 -7.06 7.86 -1.08
C LEU A 190 -8.38 8.00 -1.84
N GLU A 191 -8.81 6.98 -2.59
CA GLU A 191 -10.02 7.03 -3.41
C GLU A 191 -11.20 6.31 -2.74
N ASN A 192 -10.93 5.23 -2.00
CA ASN A 192 -11.96 4.45 -1.29
C ASN A 192 -11.73 4.32 0.22
N GLY A 193 -10.57 4.76 0.74
CA GLY A 193 -10.13 4.56 2.12
C GLY A 193 -9.88 5.83 2.94
N LEU A 194 -9.68 7.00 2.32
CA LEU A 194 -9.75 8.30 3.01
C LEU A 194 -11.16 8.87 2.85
N ASN A 195 -11.81 9.19 3.96
CA ASN A 195 -13.18 9.73 4.01
C ASN A 195 -13.17 11.21 4.41
N LYS A 196 -12.63 11.51 5.61
CA LYS A 196 -12.53 12.88 6.14
C LYS A 196 -11.30 13.07 7.04
N ILE A 197 -10.74 14.28 6.99
CA ILE A 197 -9.81 14.86 7.95
C ILE A 197 -10.65 15.72 8.90
N LYS A 198 -11.05 15.13 10.03
CA LYS A 198 -11.93 15.73 11.02
C LYS A 198 -11.11 16.54 12.02
N ILE A 199 -11.19 17.87 11.93
CA ILE A 199 -10.58 18.80 12.89
C ILE A 199 -11.58 19.05 14.01
N PHE A 200 -11.27 18.55 15.21
CA PHE A 200 -12.12 18.74 16.39
C PHE A 200 -11.72 20.00 17.12
N ARG A 201 -12.67 20.92 17.32
CA ARG A 201 -12.40 22.16 18.06
C ARG A 201 -12.04 21.90 19.52
N ASN A 202 -12.66 20.89 20.16
CA ASN A 202 -12.55 20.64 21.60
C ASN A 202 -12.29 19.16 21.89
N ASN A 203 -11.31 18.85 22.74
CA ASN A 203 -11.03 17.47 23.20
C ASN A 203 -11.32 17.30 24.70
N GLY A 204 -12.44 17.87 25.15
CA GLY A 204 -12.82 17.90 26.56
C GLY A 204 -11.78 18.61 27.43
N VAL A 205 -11.26 17.90 28.44
CA VAL A 205 -10.23 18.43 29.35
C VAL A 205 -8.84 18.57 28.71
N ASN A 206 -8.62 17.99 27.53
CA ASN A 206 -7.35 18.06 26.82
C ASN A 206 -7.20 19.35 25.98
N GLY A 207 -8.13 20.29 26.11
CA GLY A 207 -8.04 21.64 25.53
C GLY A 207 -8.87 21.84 24.26
N SER A 208 -8.61 22.96 23.61
CA SER A 208 -9.38 23.47 22.47
C SER A 208 -8.50 24.24 21.49
N PHE A 209 -8.79 24.14 20.19
CA PHE A 209 -8.21 25.03 19.19
C PHE A 209 -9.04 26.32 19.03
N SER A 210 -8.35 27.46 18.91
CA SER A 210 -8.92 28.73 18.46
C SER A 210 -9.29 28.69 16.97
N ASP A 211 -10.07 29.67 16.51
CA ASP A 211 -10.37 29.82 15.07
C ASP A 211 -9.10 30.05 14.24
N GLU A 212 -8.11 30.75 14.79
CA GLU A 212 -6.81 30.97 14.16
C GLU A 212 -6.02 29.66 14.01
N GLN A 213 -5.96 28.84 15.07
CA GLN A 213 -5.29 27.53 15.05
C GLN A 213 -5.98 26.56 14.08
N ILE A 214 -7.33 26.52 14.06
CA ILE A 214 -8.08 25.74 13.06
C ILE A 214 -7.79 26.25 11.64
N GLY A 215 -7.68 27.56 11.46
CA GLY A 215 -7.27 28.18 10.19
C GLY A 215 -5.87 27.74 9.75
N ILE A 216 -4.89 27.77 10.64
CA ILE A 216 -3.51 27.32 10.40
C ILE A 216 -3.48 25.83 10.00
N ILE A 217 -4.14 24.96 10.77
CA ILE A 217 -4.23 23.51 10.47
C ILE A 217 -4.88 23.31 9.09
N SER A 218 -6.04 23.95 8.84
CA SER A 218 -6.76 23.83 7.58
C SER A 218 -5.93 24.33 6.38
N ASN A 219 -5.16 25.40 6.55
CA ASN A 219 -4.32 25.95 5.50
C ASN A 219 -3.10 25.06 5.23
N LYS A 220 -2.45 24.51 6.27
CA LYS A 220 -1.37 23.51 6.08
C LYS A 220 -1.89 22.25 5.37
N ILE A 221 -3.12 21.79 5.67
CA ILE A 221 -3.73 20.62 5.01
C ILE A 221 -3.94 20.87 3.50
N LYS A 222 -4.30 22.10 3.12
CA LYS A 222 -4.58 22.51 1.73
C LYS A 222 -3.36 23.03 0.96
N ASP A 223 -2.21 23.16 1.61
CA ASP A 223 -1.01 23.71 0.96
C ASP A 223 -0.29 22.61 0.16
N SER A 224 -0.26 22.81 -1.17
CA SER A 224 0.50 22.04 -2.15
C SER A 224 2.00 21.86 -1.83
N LEU A 225 2.57 22.75 -1.01
CA LEU A 225 3.96 22.71 -0.55
C LEU A 225 4.11 22.15 0.88
N ASP A 226 3.00 21.88 1.55
CA ASP A 226 2.93 21.32 2.90
C ASP A 226 2.25 19.93 2.88
N ILE A 227 1.09 19.73 3.51
CA ILE A 227 0.55 18.39 3.73
C ILE A 227 0.06 17.71 2.43
N GLU A 228 -0.48 18.46 1.45
CA GLU A 228 -0.87 17.87 0.16
C GLU A 228 0.34 17.26 -0.59
N LYS A 229 1.56 17.76 -0.31
CA LYS A 229 2.81 17.26 -0.90
C LYS A 229 3.09 15.80 -0.54
N PHE A 230 2.67 15.34 0.65
CA PHE A 230 2.77 13.93 1.05
C PHE A 230 1.91 13.02 0.16
N VAL A 231 0.71 13.47 -0.23
CA VAL A 231 -0.26 12.73 -1.04
C VAL A 231 -0.08 12.97 -2.54
N ASN A 232 1.16 13.24 -2.97
CA ASN A 232 1.53 13.54 -4.36
C ASN A 232 0.73 14.72 -4.97
N GLY A 233 0.43 15.75 -4.16
CA GLY A 233 -0.31 16.94 -4.58
C GLY A 233 -1.77 16.68 -4.93
N LYS A 234 -2.36 15.56 -4.47
CA LYS A 234 -3.81 15.38 -4.49
C LYS A 234 -4.44 16.37 -3.51
N SER A 235 -5.43 17.13 -3.95
CA SER A 235 -6.04 18.13 -3.06
C SER A 235 -6.88 17.48 -1.97
N LEU A 236 -6.79 18.01 -0.75
CA LEU A 236 -7.47 17.52 0.46
C LEU A 236 -8.59 18.46 0.94
N ASP A 237 -8.88 19.54 0.21
CA ASP A 237 -9.86 20.58 0.61
C ASP A 237 -11.26 20.01 0.86
N SER A 238 -11.73 19.10 -0.01
CA SER A 238 -13.03 18.42 0.13
C SER A 238 -13.12 17.44 1.31
N ASP A 239 -11.99 17.12 1.92
CA ASP A 239 -11.88 16.11 2.97
C ASP A 239 -11.85 16.72 4.37
N ILE A 240 -11.69 18.03 4.50
CA ILE A 240 -11.68 18.69 5.81
C ILE A 240 -13.12 18.82 6.36
N GLU A 241 -13.34 18.31 7.57
CA GLU A 241 -14.56 18.47 8.35
C GLU A 241 -14.25 19.17 9.68
N LEU A 242 -14.81 20.36 9.92
CA LEU A 242 -14.71 21.02 11.23
C LEU A 242 -15.80 20.51 12.17
N VAL A 243 -15.41 19.85 13.26
CA VAL A 243 -16.33 19.27 14.25
C VAL A 243 -16.37 20.13 15.52
N ASN A 244 -17.50 20.79 15.74
CA ASN A 244 -17.79 21.54 16.97
C ASN A 244 -18.28 20.61 18.09
N GLY A 245 -17.36 19.82 18.65
CA GLY A 245 -17.61 18.86 19.70
C GLY A 245 -16.34 18.10 20.05
N SER A 246 -16.49 16.98 20.77
CA SER A 246 -15.41 16.02 21.06
C SER A 246 -15.71 14.68 20.38
N PRO A 247 -14.69 13.87 20.04
CA PRO A 247 -14.88 12.62 19.29
C PRO A 247 -15.73 11.62 20.08
N SER A 248 -16.82 11.17 19.49
CA SER A 248 -17.76 10.17 20.06
C SER A 248 -17.51 8.74 19.57
N GLY A 249 -16.45 8.53 18.78
CA GLY A 249 -16.05 7.26 18.19
C GLY A 249 -15.01 7.47 17.09
N LEU A 250 -14.52 6.37 16.51
CA LEU A 250 -13.66 6.38 15.33
C LEU A 250 -14.42 5.78 14.14
N GLU A 251 -14.45 6.52 13.05
CA GLU A 251 -15.00 6.14 11.75
C GLU A 251 -13.88 5.56 10.88
N SER A 252 -14.23 4.54 10.09
CA SER A 252 -13.32 3.95 9.10
C SER A 252 -12.85 5.04 8.12
N GLY A 253 -11.55 5.09 7.87
CA GLY A 253 -10.99 5.98 6.87
C GLY A 253 -10.89 7.45 7.27
N CYS A 254 -11.01 7.79 8.55
CA CYS A 254 -10.92 9.18 9.01
C CYS A 254 -9.59 9.50 9.70
N ILE A 255 -9.06 10.70 9.43
CA ILE A 255 -7.96 11.30 10.19
C ILE A 255 -8.60 12.24 11.22
N TYR A 256 -8.30 12.05 12.51
CA TYR A 256 -8.82 12.83 13.62
C TYR A 256 -7.73 13.79 14.09
N VAL A 257 -7.93 15.10 13.94
CA VAL A 257 -7.03 16.13 14.47
C VAL A 257 -7.63 16.70 15.75
N LEU A 258 -6.92 16.59 16.86
CA LEU A 258 -7.41 16.86 18.21
C LEU A 258 -6.43 17.75 18.99
N PRO A 259 -6.92 18.71 19.79
CA PRO A 259 -6.08 19.42 20.74
C PRO A 259 -5.68 18.50 21.90
N ASN A 260 -4.43 18.58 22.35
CA ASN A 260 -3.95 17.95 23.59
C ASN A 260 -2.86 18.79 24.30
N VAL A 261 -3.28 19.59 25.29
CA VAL A 261 -2.41 20.45 26.11
C VAL A 261 -1.54 19.70 27.13
N ASN A 262 -1.61 18.37 27.19
CA ASN A 262 -0.76 17.55 28.07
C ASN A 262 0.48 16.98 27.35
N LEU A 263 0.65 17.30 26.07
CA LEU A 263 1.85 16.95 25.33
C LEU A 263 2.98 17.91 25.75
N ILE A 264 4.17 17.37 26.00
CA ILE A 264 5.21 18.13 26.72
C ILE A 264 5.89 19.18 25.84
N GLU A 265 5.95 18.98 24.51
CA GLU A 265 6.44 19.97 23.52
C GLU A 265 6.19 19.55 22.04
N SER A 266 5.48 18.44 21.78
CA SER A 266 5.33 17.82 20.45
C SER A 266 3.88 17.43 20.16
N GLY A 267 3.61 16.98 18.93
CA GLY A 267 2.39 16.25 18.63
C GLY A 267 2.47 14.79 19.07
N GLN A 268 1.39 14.04 18.82
CA GLN A 268 1.41 12.59 18.86
C GLN A 268 0.40 12.00 17.85
N THR A 269 0.88 11.16 16.94
CA THR A 269 0.04 10.39 16.02
C THR A 269 -0.09 8.94 16.46
N THR A 270 -1.32 8.42 16.46
CA THR A 270 -1.63 7.00 16.59
C THR A 270 -2.48 6.53 15.42
N PHE A 271 -2.34 5.28 14.98
CA PHE A 271 -2.97 4.78 13.76
C PHE A 271 -3.53 3.36 13.94
N ILE A 272 -4.53 3.01 13.13
CA ILE A 272 -5.11 1.66 13.14
C ILE A 272 -4.87 1.00 11.77
N PRO A 273 -3.88 0.09 11.65
CA PRO A 273 -3.63 -0.62 10.41
C PRO A 273 -4.65 -1.76 10.24
N PHE A 274 -5.34 -1.79 9.10
CA PHE A 274 -6.14 -2.93 8.68
C PHE A 274 -5.54 -3.49 7.39
N SER A 275 -5.07 -4.74 7.42
CA SER A 275 -4.59 -5.46 6.22
C SER A 275 -3.64 -4.66 5.31
N ARG A 276 -2.59 -4.06 5.92
CA ARG A 276 -1.54 -3.25 5.24
C ARG A 276 -2.04 -1.95 4.57
N VAL A 277 -3.30 -1.57 4.83
CA VAL A 277 -3.89 -0.26 4.52
C VAL A 277 -4.09 0.51 5.83
N ILE A 278 -3.90 1.83 5.80
CA ILE A 278 -4.20 2.71 6.93
C ILE A 278 -5.71 2.99 6.91
N ASN A 279 -6.42 2.68 7.99
CA ASN A 279 -7.89 2.81 8.07
C ASN A 279 -8.34 3.89 9.08
N GLY A 280 -7.41 4.74 9.50
CA GLY A 280 -7.63 5.76 10.49
C GLY A 280 -6.34 6.21 11.15
N ALA A 281 -6.24 7.52 11.39
CA ALA A 281 -5.18 8.13 12.17
C ALA A 281 -5.80 9.10 13.18
N LYS A 282 -5.17 9.23 14.35
CA LYS A 282 -5.51 10.17 15.40
C LYS A 282 -4.26 10.99 15.69
N ILE A 283 -4.26 12.20 15.19
CA ILE A 283 -3.25 13.24 15.37
C ILE A 283 -3.68 14.09 16.56
N GLU A 284 -2.89 14.07 17.63
CA GLU A 284 -3.00 15.02 18.73
C GLU A 284 -1.94 16.11 18.57
N LEU A 285 -2.33 17.38 18.70
CA LEU A 285 -1.44 18.54 18.64
C LEU A 285 -1.63 19.35 19.91
N ASP A 286 -0.53 19.79 20.52
CA ASP A 286 -0.59 20.88 21.47
C ASP A 286 -1.03 22.17 20.72
N PRO A 287 -2.16 22.81 21.09
CA PRO A 287 -2.56 24.10 20.52
C PRO A 287 -1.44 25.14 20.49
N ASP A 288 -0.57 25.19 21.51
CA ASP A 288 0.48 26.21 21.59
C ASP A 288 1.59 26.00 20.55
N CYS A 289 1.71 24.78 20.01
CA CYS A 289 2.60 24.42 18.90
C CYS A 289 1.97 24.62 17.50
N VAL A 290 0.66 24.91 17.39
CA VAL A 290 -0.02 25.11 16.10
C VAL A 290 0.32 26.48 15.50
N ARG A 291 1.40 26.55 14.73
CA ARG A 291 1.91 27.76 14.05
C ARG A 291 2.42 27.42 12.65
N TYR A 292 2.58 28.41 11.77
CA TYR A 292 3.07 28.19 10.40
C TYR A 292 4.54 27.78 10.34
N ASP A 293 5.36 28.39 11.19
CA ASP A 293 6.80 28.20 11.35
C ASP A 293 7.16 26.98 12.22
N ASN A 294 6.19 26.38 12.90
CA ASN A 294 6.39 25.18 13.69
C ASN A 294 6.16 23.91 12.83
N PRO A 295 7.14 22.99 12.74
CA PRO A 295 7.02 21.76 11.94
C PRO A 295 6.02 20.74 12.48
N THR A 296 5.64 20.79 13.78
CA THR A 296 4.87 19.74 14.46
C THR A 296 3.60 19.35 13.70
N THR A 297 2.79 20.32 13.24
CA THR A 297 1.57 20.01 12.46
C THR A 297 1.90 19.20 11.21
N THR A 298 2.93 19.60 10.46
CA THR A 298 3.37 18.90 9.24
C THR A 298 3.95 17.52 9.55
N HIS A 299 4.73 17.40 10.63
CA HIS A 299 5.36 16.15 11.08
C HIS A 299 4.31 15.08 11.42
N GLU A 300 3.30 15.43 12.22
CA GLU A 300 2.23 14.49 12.59
C GLU A 300 1.38 14.05 11.38
N PHE A 301 1.10 14.98 10.46
CA PHE A 301 0.46 14.61 9.19
C PHE A 301 1.36 13.74 8.30
N GLY A 302 2.68 13.89 8.42
CA GLY A 302 3.65 13.00 7.82
C GLY A 302 3.55 11.58 8.36
N HIS A 303 3.37 11.39 9.67
CA HIS A 303 3.00 10.08 10.23
C HIS A 303 1.71 9.57 9.59
N ALA A 304 0.63 10.36 9.56
CA ALA A 304 -0.62 9.92 8.98
C ALA A 304 -0.49 9.49 7.50
N PHE A 305 0.28 10.21 6.67
CA PHE A 305 0.30 10.00 5.21
C PHE A 305 1.49 9.21 4.64
N ILE A 306 2.70 9.27 5.22
CA ILE A 306 3.88 8.56 4.69
C ILE A 306 4.57 7.66 5.72
N ALA A 307 4.43 7.95 7.01
CA ALA A 307 5.33 7.48 8.05
C ALA A 307 4.60 6.88 9.26
N SER A 308 3.52 6.11 9.01
CA SER A 308 2.51 5.72 10.02
C SER A 308 3.03 5.17 11.34
N GLY A 309 4.18 4.52 11.37
CA GLY A 309 4.78 3.99 12.59
C GLY A 309 6.26 4.22 12.74
N GLY A 310 6.83 5.28 12.13
CA GLY A 310 8.28 5.50 12.13
C GLY A 310 8.72 6.94 11.93
N GLU A 311 9.95 7.21 12.38
CA GLU A 311 10.71 8.44 12.21
C GLU A 311 11.98 8.15 11.41
N ALA A 312 12.58 9.18 10.81
CA ALA A 312 13.68 9.08 9.87
C ALA A 312 15.03 9.53 10.46
N ILE A 313 15.59 8.77 11.39
CA ILE A 313 16.87 9.13 12.03
C ILE A 313 18.07 9.17 11.05
N THR A 314 17.97 8.50 9.90
CA THR A 314 19.08 8.42 8.90
C THR A 314 19.18 9.58 7.94
N LEU A 315 18.14 10.42 7.83
CA LEU A 315 18.14 11.57 6.96
C LEU A 315 18.18 12.85 7.79
N GLY A 316 19.22 13.65 7.56
CA GLY A 316 19.46 14.87 8.31
C GLY A 316 18.52 16.04 7.97
N GLU A 317 18.77 17.13 8.68
CA GLU A 317 17.91 18.28 8.96
C GLU A 317 17.09 18.86 7.80
N ASN A 318 17.63 18.79 6.57
CA ASN A 318 17.07 19.40 5.36
C ASN A 318 16.58 18.38 4.32
N LYS A 319 16.39 17.11 4.70
CA LYS A 319 16.02 16.02 3.79
C LYS A 319 14.62 15.46 4.03
N THR A 320 14.17 15.46 5.29
CA THR A 320 12.86 14.93 5.71
C THR A 320 12.34 15.72 6.92
N ILE A 321 11.03 15.92 6.96
CA ILE A 321 10.31 16.43 8.13
C ILE A 321 10.15 15.34 9.19
N MET A 322 10.25 14.04 8.83
CA MET A 322 10.06 12.90 9.72
C MET A 322 11.24 12.62 10.66
N ASN A 323 12.27 13.45 10.68
CA ASN A 323 13.33 13.37 11.69
C ASN A 323 12.96 14.28 12.87
N ALA A 324 12.41 13.69 13.93
CA ALA A 324 11.91 14.43 15.09
C ALA A 324 13.02 15.14 15.91
N TYR A 325 14.29 14.76 15.75
CA TYR A 325 15.39 15.24 16.60
C TYR A 325 16.13 16.44 16.02
N THR A 326 16.23 16.54 14.70
CA THR A 326 17.10 17.54 14.05
C THR A 326 16.50 18.20 12.81
N THR A 327 15.22 17.99 12.46
CA THR A 327 14.66 18.65 11.27
C THR A 327 14.66 20.19 11.41
N THR A 328 15.17 20.87 10.39
CA THR A 328 15.11 22.34 10.24
C THR A 328 14.08 22.75 9.19
N LEU A 329 13.30 21.80 8.68
CA LEU A 329 12.23 22.03 7.72
C LEU A 329 10.94 22.42 8.44
N THR A 330 10.13 23.28 7.84
CA THR A 330 8.74 23.59 8.25
C THR A 330 7.67 22.89 7.39
N ASN A 331 8.12 22.20 6.34
CA ASN A 331 7.34 21.64 5.23
C ASN A 331 8.00 20.32 4.78
N PRO A 332 7.31 19.42 4.06
CA PRO A 332 7.89 18.13 3.68
C PRO A 332 9.11 18.27 2.77
N GLY A 333 10.18 17.58 3.15
CA GLY A 333 11.44 17.53 2.45
C GLY A 333 11.40 16.70 1.17
N VAL A 334 12.54 16.68 0.48
CA VAL A 334 12.69 15.97 -0.79
C VAL A 334 12.49 14.46 -0.65
N ALA A 335 12.87 13.87 0.50
CA ALA A 335 12.67 12.45 0.76
C ALA A 335 11.18 12.13 1.00
N ASP A 336 10.48 12.98 1.74
CA ASP A 336 9.05 12.83 2.04
C ASP A 336 8.19 12.84 0.78
N GLU A 337 8.51 13.73 -0.16
CA GLU A 337 7.84 13.81 -1.46
C GLU A 337 8.02 12.52 -2.28
N LYS A 338 9.22 11.92 -2.27
CA LYS A 338 9.47 10.65 -2.99
C LYS A 338 8.88 9.44 -2.27
N ALA A 339 8.85 9.44 -0.94
CA ALA A 339 8.08 8.45 -0.19
C ALA A 339 6.60 8.54 -0.58
N GLY A 340 6.02 9.74 -0.54
CA GLY A 340 4.65 10.01 -1.01
C GLY A 340 4.40 9.48 -2.42
N LYS A 341 5.28 9.79 -3.38
CA LYS A 341 5.19 9.27 -4.77
C LYS A 341 5.19 7.75 -4.86
N ILE A 342 5.98 7.04 -4.06
CA ILE A 342 5.97 5.57 -3.99
C ILE A 342 4.68 5.07 -3.32
N VAL A 343 4.34 5.62 -2.16
CA VAL A 343 3.19 5.24 -1.33
C VAL A 343 1.88 5.40 -2.11
N TYR A 344 1.72 6.49 -2.85
CA TYR A 344 0.48 6.85 -3.54
C TYR A 344 0.40 6.48 -5.02
N GLU A 345 1.46 5.93 -5.59
CA GLU A 345 1.41 5.36 -6.95
C GLU A 345 0.49 4.13 -6.99
N GLU A 346 -0.49 4.19 -7.89
CA GLU A 346 -1.59 3.23 -8.04
C GLU A 346 -1.08 1.82 -8.37
N THR A 347 0.03 1.70 -9.09
CA THR A 347 0.60 0.40 -9.45
C THR A 347 1.24 -0.34 -8.28
N TYR A 348 1.64 0.34 -7.19
CA TYR A 348 2.10 -0.33 -5.96
C TYR A 348 0.92 -0.71 -5.07
N LYS A 349 0.76 -2.01 -4.83
CA LYS A 349 -0.31 -2.55 -3.99
C LYS A 349 0.05 -2.40 -2.50
N PRO A 350 -0.94 -2.10 -1.63
CA PRO A 350 -0.74 -2.16 -0.19
C PRO A 350 -0.09 -3.49 0.20
N GLY A 351 1.03 -3.41 0.90
CA GLY A 351 1.77 -4.58 1.36
C GLY A 351 2.77 -5.22 0.42
N GLU A 352 3.03 -4.71 -0.78
CA GLU A 352 4.23 -5.12 -1.54
C GLU A 352 5.51 -4.84 -0.71
N ARG A 353 6.52 -5.71 -0.80
CA ARG A 353 7.70 -5.62 0.09
C ARG A 353 8.67 -4.55 -0.43
N LEU A 354 9.44 -3.90 0.45
CA LEU A 354 10.36 -2.82 0.03
C LEU A 354 11.37 -3.28 -1.01
N ASP A 355 11.84 -4.51 -0.86
CA ASP A 355 12.82 -5.13 -1.73
C ASP A 355 12.24 -5.55 -3.08
N ASP A 356 10.91 -5.72 -3.18
CA ASP A 356 10.18 -5.84 -4.46
C ASP A 356 9.98 -4.45 -5.12
N ILE A 357 9.69 -3.44 -4.31
CA ILE A 357 9.42 -2.03 -4.72
C ILE A 357 10.69 -1.31 -5.19
N LEU A 358 11.83 -1.54 -4.52
CA LEU A 358 13.11 -0.89 -4.75
C LEU A 358 14.13 -1.79 -5.49
N GLY A 359 13.81 -3.07 -5.72
CA GLY A 359 14.63 -4.00 -6.50
C GLY A 359 15.82 -4.61 -5.77
N ILE A 360 15.66 -4.95 -4.49
CA ILE A 360 16.76 -5.34 -3.58
C ILE A 360 16.77 -6.87 -3.36
N GLY A 361 15.62 -7.55 -3.44
CA GLY A 361 15.46 -8.94 -2.98
C GLY A 361 15.90 -10.02 -3.98
N PHE A 362 16.20 -9.62 -5.22
CA PHE A 362 16.42 -10.50 -6.37
C PHE A 362 17.90 -10.63 -6.77
N TYR A 363 18.81 -10.14 -5.94
CA TYR A 363 20.24 -10.40 -6.05
C TYR A 363 20.65 -11.40 -4.97
N LYS A 364 20.69 -12.68 -5.35
CA LYS A 364 21.47 -13.74 -4.70
C LYS A 364 22.30 -14.44 -5.77
#